data_AF-A0A970PM25-F1
#
_entry.id   AF-A0A970PM25-F1
#
_cell.length_a   1.000
_cell.length_b   1.000
_cell.length_c   1.000
_cell.angle_alpha   90.00
_cell.angle_beta   90.00
_cell.angle_gamma   90.00
#
_symmetry.space_group_name_H-M   'P 1'
#
loop_
_entity.id
_entity.type
_entity.pdbx_description
1 polymer ?
#
loop_
_entity_poly.entity_id
_entity_poly.type
_entity_poly.pdbx_seq_one_letter_code
_entity_poly.pdbx_strand_id
1 'polypeptide(L)'
;MRVKLKLVSGLGKVFHDQEPTSYPGDCPASMLGGEVFSLQAAYMLHDAWEGDLPRVRIDFDCALPLRVRQVTGVPVRFPKYSDGAGAYLRDTPGVYPDILRNLGDTQRICLYPGFWSALWIDVEPAKKTPAGEYPLKVTMMSLDGEVLAEAGITLLLLDARLPEQKLICSRWLHADSLAQVYHLPMFSVEHIRVLRGFLHLASKRGINMAFTPIHTPPILIQDGRERPEAQLVDVFVTPLGYTFRFAKLRDFISLCRHEGIKYFEMAPFFSPRGGYHAATIMGVKDGTYSMLFGPQTQADDRDYQSFLSAYIPALLKELCYIDALDQSFFHLSDMPGKQDRAQYGKLLSFTCPLLSGRPIIDTPPDPDFLDGTEPGLAPVPELDQLMGFAGSERWASLGYRHHGAYPDTLIAMPGCRTRVLGCQLYIEQIRGISHWALNYYAAQSAGFPIDPYINTDCDGLAPAGDAHLLYPGQGGTPEESIRMMHFLQALQDLRALEALEKKAGRDRVLEIIHHGLAYPLNLTEYPSDEAWLLGLRHRVNLALTAN
;
A
#
# COMPACT_ATOMS: atom_id res chain seq x y z
N MET A 1 25.75 -3.95 33.27
CA MET A 1 24.60 -4.28 32.40
C MET A 1 25.13 -4.55 31.00
N ARG A 2 25.10 -5.81 30.53
CA ARG A 2 25.56 -6.16 29.18
C ARG A 2 24.42 -6.07 28.17
N VAL A 3 24.62 -5.24 27.15
CA VAL A 3 23.66 -5.02 26.07
C VAL A 3 24.25 -5.52 24.76
N LYS A 4 23.50 -6.31 24.00
CA LYS A 4 23.82 -6.60 22.61
C LYS A 4 23.19 -5.52 21.73
N LEU A 5 23.94 -5.02 20.75
CA LEU A 5 23.47 -4.08 19.74
C LEU A 5 23.98 -4.55 18.36
N LYS A 6 23.09 -4.60 17.38
CA LYS A 6 23.41 -4.93 15.98
C LYS A 6 22.71 -3.97 15.04
N LEU A 7 23.42 -3.52 14.01
CA LEU A 7 22.79 -2.96 12.83
C LEU A 7 22.36 -4.10 11.93
N VAL A 8 21.11 -4.08 11.49
CA VAL A 8 20.48 -5.10 10.66
C VAL A 8 19.82 -4.40 9.48
N SER A 9 19.67 -5.10 8.35
CA SER A 9 19.05 -4.49 7.18
C SER A 9 17.55 -4.24 7.40
N GLY A 10 17.00 -3.29 6.65
CA GLY A 10 15.58 -3.00 6.67
C GLY A 10 14.72 -4.19 6.20
N LEU A 11 15.26 -5.14 5.42
CA LEU A 11 14.49 -6.29 4.92
C LEU A 11 14.23 -7.37 5.98
N GLY A 12 15.08 -7.46 7.00
CA GLY A 12 14.88 -8.34 8.14
C GLY A 12 13.70 -7.94 9.03
N LYS A 13 13.04 -8.93 9.64
CA LYS A 13 12.03 -8.71 10.69
C LYS A 13 12.58 -9.24 12.01
N VAL A 14 12.81 -8.34 12.97
CA VAL A 14 13.43 -8.68 14.27
C VAL A 14 12.36 -9.20 15.22
N PHE A 15 12.24 -10.52 15.31
CA PHE A 15 11.38 -11.17 16.31
C PHE A 15 12.00 -11.12 17.70
N HIS A 16 11.17 -11.03 18.74
CA HIS A 16 11.62 -10.90 20.12
C HIS A 16 12.43 -12.10 20.64
N ASP A 17 12.19 -13.28 20.10
CA ASP A 17 12.71 -14.58 20.53
C ASP A 17 13.85 -15.11 19.62
N GLN A 18 14.30 -14.33 18.63
CA GLN A 18 15.29 -14.78 17.65
C GLN A 18 16.40 -13.74 17.49
N GLU A 19 17.66 -14.18 17.61
CA GLU A 19 18.81 -13.31 17.33
C GLU A 19 18.85 -12.93 15.84
N PRO A 20 18.82 -11.63 15.50
CA PRO A 20 18.81 -11.21 14.12
C PRO A 20 20.21 -11.30 13.52
N THR A 21 20.22 -11.55 12.21
CA THR A 21 21.42 -11.47 11.38
C THR A 21 21.86 -10.02 11.25
N SER A 22 23.16 -9.75 11.41
CA SER A 22 23.73 -8.43 11.18
C SER A 22 23.56 -8.00 9.72
N TYR A 23 23.64 -6.70 9.45
CA TYR A 23 23.65 -6.16 8.10
C TYR A 23 24.73 -6.89 7.25
N PRO A 24 24.41 -7.37 6.04
CA PRO A 24 25.36 -8.14 5.23
C PRO A 24 26.63 -7.34 4.92
N GLY A 25 27.79 -7.85 5.36
CA GLY A 25 29.06 -7.12 5.30
C GLY A 25 29.66 -7.01 3.88
N ASP A 26 29.19 -7.82 2.95
CA ASP A 26 29.55 -7.83 1.53
C ASP A 26 28.64 -6.92 0.68
N CYS A 27 27.61 -6.33 1.28
CA CYS A 27 26.67 -5.44 0.61
C CYS A 27 26.89 -3.98 1.06
N PRO A 28 27.28 -3.06 0.17
CA PRO A 28 27.38 -1.66 0.52
C PRO A 28 26.01 -1.05 0.86
N ALA A 29 25.93 -0.28 1.95
CA ALA A 29 24.75 0.51 2.29
C ALA A 29 24.70 1.79 1.44
N SER A 30 24.34 1.65 0.16
CA SER A 30 24.28 2.77 -0.78
C SER A 30 22.86 3.17 -1.17
N MET A 31 22.67 4.46 -1.44
CA MET A 31 21.40 5.05 -1.83
C MET A 31 21.58 6.14 -2.90
N LEU A 32 20.53 6.38 -3.66
CA LEU A 32 20.46 7.50 -4.61
C LEU A 32 19.82 8.73 -3.94
N GLY A 33 20.06 9.92 -4.49
CA GLY A 33 19.34 11.11 -4.06
C GLY A 33 17.84 11.01 -4.35
N GLY A 34 17.00 11.42 -3.39
CA GLY A 34 15.54 11.32 -3.49
C GLY A 34 14.98 9.93 -3.14
N GLU A 35 15.82 9.05 -2.60
CA GLU A 35 15.46 7.75 -2.06
C GLU A 35 15.32 7.80 -0.52
N VAL A 36 14.52 6.90 0.04
CA VAL A 36 14.55 6.58 1.46
C VAL A 36 15.29 5.27 1.65
N PHE A 37 16.42 5.32 2.35
CA PHE A 37 17.15 4.13 2.77
C PHE A 37 16.71 3.75 4.18
N SER A 38 16.55 2.45 4.46
CA SER A 38 16.16 1.99 5.79
C SER A 38 17.03 0.86 6.31
N LEU A 39 17.32 0.92 7.60
CA LEU A 39 17.98 -0.13 8.37
C LEU A 39 17.35 -0.20 9.77
N GLN A 40 17.79 -1.13 10.61
CA GLN A 40 17.36 -1.19 12.01
C GLN A 40 18.53 -1.32 12.97
N ALA A 41 18.38 -0.76 14.16
CA ALA A 41 19.21 -1.05 15.31
C ALA A 41 18.48 -2.05 16.21
N ALA A 42 18.93 -3.32 16.19
CA ALA A 42 18.39 -4.38 17.03
C ALA A 42 19.20 -4.49 18.33
N TYR A 43 18.50 -4.57 19.46
CA TYR A 43 19.11 -4.56 20.79
C TYR A 43 18.46 -5.55 21.73
N MET A 44 19.22 -6.02 22.72
CA MET A 44 18.75 -6.92 23.77
C MET A 44 19.59 -6.74 25.04
N LEU A 45 18.95 -6.78 26.21
CA LEU A 45 19.65 -6.95 27.48
C LEU A 45 20.01 -8.43 27.64
N HIS A 46 21.31 -8.72 27.68
CA HIS A 46 21.81 -10.09 27.77
C HIS A 46 21.74 -10.66 29.20
N ASP A 47 21.95 -9.80 30.19
CA ASP A 47 21.94 -10.23 31.58
C ASP A 47 20.52 -10.45 32.09
N ALA A 48 20.34 -11.38 33.04
CA ALA A 48 19.14 -11.43 33.84
C ALA A 48 18.98 -10.11 34.63
N TRP A 49 17.74 -9.75 34.95
CA TRP A 49 17.44 -8.51 35.65
C TRP A 49 16.40 -8.72 36.74
N GLU A 50 16.62 -8.10 37.89
CA GLU A 50 15.70 -8.08 39.03
C GLU A 50 15.22 -6.65 39.28
N GLY A 51 13.93 -6.49 39.61
CA GLY A 51 13.30 -5.18 39.83
C GLY A 51 12.79 -4.52 38.54
N ASP A 52 12.70 -3.20 38.55
CA ASP A 52 12.19 -2.41 37.43
C ASP A 52 13.12 -2.52 36.21
N LEU A 53 12.54 -2.73 35.03
CA LEU A 53 13.31 -2.86 33.79
C LEU A 53 14.13 -1.60 33.50
N PRO A 54 15.41 -1.75 33.11
CA PRO A 54 16.29 -0.61 32.93
C PRO A 54 15.89 0.16 31.66
N ARG A 55 15.91 1.48 31.78
CA ARG A 55 15.78 2.40 30.65
C ARG A 55 17.14 2.97 30.30
N VAL A 56 17.42 3.06 29.01
CA VAL A 56 18.70 3.57 28.48
C VAL A 56 18.45 4.68 27.47
N ARG A 57 19.41 5.59 27.32
CA ARG A 57 19.43 6.57 26.24
C ARG A 57 20.01 5.90 25.00
N ILE A 58 19.44 6.19 23.83
CA ILE A 58 20.02 5.81 22.55
C ILE A 58 20.28 7.05 21.71
N ASP A 59 21.46 7.11 21.11
CA ASP A 59 21.97 8.23 20.34
C ASP A 59 22.32 7.78 18.92
N PHE A 60 22.05 8.64 17.95
CA PHE A 60 22.29 8.39 16.54
C PHE A 60 23.11 9.54 15.99
N ASP A 61 24.40 9.29 15.74
CA ASP A 61 25.31 10.25 15.13
C ASP A 61 25.39 9.98 13.62
N CYS A 62 24.80 10.87 12.84
CA CYS A 62 24.89 10.87 11.39
C CYS A 62 24.64 12.28 10.86
N ALA A 63 25.41 12.70 9.86
CA ALA A 63 25.18 14.00 9.20
C ALA A 63 23.97 13.98 8.25
N LEU A 64 23.41 12.81 7.94
CA LEU A 64 22.17 12.70 7.17
C LEU A 64 20.94 12.79 8.09
N PRO A 65 19.83 13.39 7.64
CA PRO A 65 18.59 13.39 8.41
C PRO A 65 18.09 11.97 8.67
N LEU A 66 17.82 11.67 9.94
CA LEU A 66 17.30 10.38 10.38
C LEU A 66 15.88 10.52 10.92
N ARG A 67 15.04 9.53 10.63
CA ARG A 67 13.77 9.31 11.33
C ARG A 67 13.81 7.95 12.01
N VAL A 68 13.77 7.96 13.33
CA VAL A 68 13.87 6.75 14.17
C VAL A 68 12.52 6.43 14.80
N ARG A 69 12.09 5.17 14.67
CA ARG A 69 10.81 4.66 15.20
C ARG A 69 11.03 3.32 15.90
N GLN A 70 10.31 3.08 16.99
CA GLN A 70 10.23 1.77 17.64
C GLN A 70 9.49 0.78 16.74
N VAL A 71 10.09 -0.38 16.50
CA VAL A 71 9.39 -1.52 15.92
C VAL A 71 8.54 -2.17 17.02
N THR A 72 7.24 -2.23 16.80
CA THR A 72 6.28 -2.82 17.74
C THR A 72 5.65 -4.08 17.14
N GLY A 73 5.53 -5.12 17.96
CA GLY A 73 4.89 -6.36 17.57
C GLY A 73 3.36 -6.26 17.52
N VAL A 74 2.75 -6.98 16.59
CA VAL A 74 1.29 -7.14 16.47
C VAL A 74 0.90 -8.61 16.56
N PRO A 75 -0.27 -8.92 17.15
CA PRO A 75 -0.81 -10.27 17.13
C PRO A 75 -1.17 -10.68 15.69
N VAL A 76 -0.68 -11.85 15.29
CA VAL A 76 -0.98 -12.51 14.02
C VAL A 76 -1.62 -13.84 14.35
N ARG A 77 -2.91 -13.96 14.04
CA ARG A 77 -3.67 -15.22 14.19
C ARG A 77 -3.66 -16.02 12.90
N PHE A 78 -3.80 -15.35 11.76
CA PHE A 78 -3.88 -15.97 10.44
C PHE A 78 -2.69 -15.52 9.57
N PRO A 79 -1.50 -16.16 9.68
CA PRO A 79 -0.31 -15.71 8.97
C PRO A 79 -0.34 -16.00 7.46
N LYS A 80 -0.96 -17.12 7.06
CA LYS A 80 -1.12 -17.56 5.67
C LYS A 80 -2.19 -18.64 5.55
N TYR A 81 -2.67 -18.87 4.33
CA TYR A 81 -3.47 -20.05 4.00
C TYR A 81 -2.64 -21.34 4.07
N SER A 82 -3.30 -22.47 4.32
CA SER A 82 -2.65 -23.78 4.50
C SER A 82 -1.92 -24.28 3.24
N ASP A 83 -2.44 -23.94 2.07
CA ASP A 83 -1.86 -24.21 0.74
C ASP A 83 -0.96 -23.05 0.25
N GLY A 84 -0.66 -22.08 1.13
CA GLY A 84 0.24 -20.96 0.85
C GLY A 84 1.68 -21.41 0.55
N ALA A 85 2.13 -21.13 -0.67
CA ALA A 85 3.46 -21.42 -1.19
C ALA A 85 4.45 -20.25 -1.05
N GLY A 86 5.71 -20.51 -1.37
CA GLY A 86 6.81 -19.57 -1.24
C GLY A 86 7.27 -19.35 0.21
N ALA A 87 8.13 -18.36 0.42
CA ALA A 87 8.75 -18.11 1.71
C ALA A 87 7.81 -17.35 2.67
N TYR A 88 7.75 -17.83 3.91
CA TYR A 88 7.15 -17.17 5.06
C TYR A 88 8.14 -17.25 6.22
N LEU A 89 8.17 -16.21 7.06
CA LEU A 89 9.04 -16.17 8.23
C LEU A 89 8.63 -17.20 9.27
N ARG A 90 7.31 -17.35 9.46
CA ARG A 90 6.65 -18.30 10.37
C ARG A 90 5.25 -18.57 9.86
N ASP A 91 4.76 -19.80 10.02
CA ASP A 91 3.41 -20.24 9.63
C ASP A 91 2.47 -20.48 10.83
N THR A 92 2.92 -20.15 12.04
CA THR A 92 2.17 -20.29 13.29
C THR A 92 1.65 -18.95 13.83
N PRO A 93 0.52 -18.91 14.56
CA PRO A 93 0.11 -17.70 15.28
C PRO A 93 1.19 -17.16 16.23
N GLY A 94 1.24 -15.85 16.45
CA GLY A 94 2.21 -15.24 17.36
C GLY A 94 2.23 -13.72 17.31
N VAL A 95 3.26 -13.12 17.92
CA VAL A 95 3.52 -11.68 17.86
C VAL A 95 4.62 -11.40 16.83
N TYR A 96 4.31 -10.61 15.81
CA TYR A 96 5.20 -10.33 14.68
C TYR A 96 5.55 -8.85 14.64
N PRO A 97 6.81 -8.47 14.36
CA PRO A 97 7.20 -7.07 14.21
C PRO A 97 6.55 -6.45 12.97
N ASP A 98 5.81 -5.35 13.14
CA ASP A 98 5.22 -4.64 11.99
C ASP A 98 5.09 -3.14 12.18
N ILE A 99 4.53 -2.65 13.30
CA ILE A 99 4.23 -1.23 13.48
C ILE A 99 5.52 -0.43 13.71
N LEU A 100 5.64 0.73 13.05
CA LEU A 100 6.71 1.70 13.23
C LEU A 100 6.19 2.92 14.02
N ARG A 101 6.41 2.90 15.33
CA ARG A 101 5.91 3.90 16.27
C ARG A 101 6.96 4.97 16.59
N ASN A 102 6.59 6.25 16.59
CA ASN A 102 7.52 7.31 16.99
C ASN A 102 7.98 7.14 18.45
N LEU A 103 9.26 7.38 18.75
CA LEU A 103 9.85 7.22 20.09
C LEU A 103 9.42 8.29 21.12
N GLY A 104 8.65 9.30 20.70
CA GLY A 104 8.35 10.50 21.49
C GLY A 104 9.61 11.27 21.89
N ASP A 105 9.44 12.27 22.77
CA ASP A 105 10.52 13.21 23.14
C ASP A 105 11.56 12.63 24.13
N THR A 106 11.42 11.36 24.52
CA THR A 106 12.22 10.84 25.64
C THR A 106 13.57 10.27 25.21
N GLN A 107 13.75 9.86 23.94
CA GLN A 107 14.91 9.09 23.45
C GLN A 107 15.35 7.94 24.39
N ARG A 108 14.42 7.47 25.23
CA ARG A 108 14.65 6.47 26.27
C ARG A 108 13.92 5.21 25.87
N ILE A 109 14.65 4.12 25.76
CA ILE A 109 14.10 2.81 25.45
C ILE A 109 14.23 1.89 26.64
N CYS A 110 13.24 1.00 26.80
CA CYS A 110 13.26 -0.06 27.81
C CYS A 110 14.07 -1.24 27.28
N LEU A 111 14.91 -1.84 28.12
CA LEU A 111 15.59 -3.08 27.78
C LEU A 111 14.92 -4.28 28.44
N TYR A 112 14.61 -5.29 27.62
CA TYR A 112 14.01 -6.52 28.07
C TYR A 112 15.07 -7.62 28.15
N PRO A 113 15.26 -8.29 29.32
CA PRO A 113 16.19 -9.40 29.48
C PRO A 113 15.85 -10.54 28.54
N GLY A 114 16.78 -10.94 27.67
CA GLY A 114 16.62 -12.08 26.77
C GLY A 114 15.71 -11.85 25.55
N PHE A 115 15.10 -10.67 25.40
CA PHE A 115 14.22 -10.36 24.27
C PHE A 115 14.81 -9.30 23.35
N TRP A 116 14.84 -9.58 22.06
CA TRP A 116 15.24 -8.62 21.04
C TRP A 116 14.18 -7.55 20.84
N SER A 117 14.62 -6.33 20.64
CA SER A 117 13.81 -5.19 20.22
C SER A 117 14.53 -4.46 19.10
N ALA A 118 13.81 -3.67 18.30
CA ALA A 118 14.41 -2.95 17.19
C ALA A 118 13.92 -1.52 17.10
N LEU A 119 14.83 -0.64 16.68
CA LEU A 119 14.50 0.69 16.19
C LEU A 119 14.70 0.71 14.69
N TRP A 120 13.66 1.09 13.96
CA TRP A 120 13.71 1.34 12.53
C TRP A 120 14.26 2.72 12.27
N ILE A 121 15.23 2.82 11.35
CA ILE A 121 15.95 4.03 11.00
C ILE A 121 15.71 4.28 9.51
N ASP A 122 14.96 5.33 9.19
CA ASP A 122 14.92 5.88 7.83
C ASP A 122 15.99 6.96 7.70
N VAL A 123 16.73 6.90 6.60
CA VAL A 123 17.67 7.94 6.17
C VAL A 123 17.07 8.61 4.93
N GLU A 124 16.78 9.91 5.05
CA GLU A 124 16.14 10.69 3.99
C GLU A 124 17.04 11.89 3.63
N PRO A 125 18.02 11.71 2.71
CA PRO A 125 18.89 12.81 2.30
C PRO A 125 18.08 13.98 1.75
N ALA A 126 18.42 15.19 2.19
CA ALA A 126 17.83 16.39 1.65
C ALA A 126 18.16 16.54 0.15
N LYS A 127 17.29 17.24 -0.60
CA LYS A 127 17.49 17.41 -2.06
C LYS A 127 18.86 17.98 -2.43
N LYS A 128 19.55 18.72 -1.57
CA LYS A 128 20.87 19.32 -1.88
C LYS A 128 22.04 18.65 -1.15
N THR A 129 21.82 17.52 -0.49
CA THR A 129 22.91 16.77 0.15
C THR A 129 23.92 16.33 -0.92
N PRO A 130 25.22 16.61 -0.76
CA PRO A 130 26.25 16.20 -1.71
C PRO A 130 26.45 14.68 -1.67
N ALA A 131 26.89 14.10 -2.78
CA ALA A 131 27.32 12.70 -2.78
C ALA A 131 28.55 12.53 -1.87
N GLY A 132 28.66 11.35 -1.24
CA GLY A 132 29.76 11.06 -0.34
C GLY A 132 29.45 9.94 0.66
N GLU A 133 30.42 9.71 1.54
CA GLU A 133 30.32 8.76 2.64
C GLU A 133 29.84 9.46 3.91
N TYR A 134 28.86 8.83 4.56
CA TYR A 134 28.21 9.33 5.76
C TYR A 134 28.24 8.24 6.84
N PRO A 135 29.17 8.31 7.80
CA PRO A 135 29.14 7.41 8.94
C PRO A 135 27.83 7.57 9.72
N LEU A 136 27.23 6.45 10.08
CA LEU A 136 26.15 6.36 11.04
C LEU A 136 26.67 5.56 12.23
N LYS A 137 26.69 6.18 13.41
CA LYS A 137 27.02 5.53 14.69
C LYS A 137 25.79 5.50 15.58
N VAL A 138 25.50 4.34 16.15
CA VAL A 138 24.43 4.12 17.13
C VAL A 138 25.06 3.77 18.46
N THR A 139 24.72 4.54 19.49
CA THR A 139 25.31 4.41 20.82
C THR A 139 24.21 4.25 21.86
N MET A 140 24.28 3.18 22.65
CA MET A 140 23.39 2.96 23.79
C MET A 140 24.12 3.31 25.08
N MET A 141 23.50 4.14 25.91
CA MET A 141 24.08 4.66 27.15
C MET A 141 23.15 4.44 28.35
N SER A 142 23.72 4.18 29.52
CA SER A 142 22.99 4.28 30.78
C SER A 142 22.48 5.71 30.98
N LEU A 143 21.52 5.90 31.90
CA LEU A 143 21.04 7.25 32.22
C LEU A 143 22.13 8.14 32.83
N ASP A 144 23.15 7.52 33.42
CA ASP A 144 24.33 8.20 33.98
C ASP A 144 25.43 8.49 32.94
N GLY A 145 25.21 8.10 31.68
CA GLY A 145 26.10 8.40 30.55
C GLY A 145 27.18 7.36 30.25
N GLU A 146 27.15 6.19 30.91
CA GLU A 146 28.05 5.07 30.60
C GLU A 146 27.67 4.46 29.24
N VAL A 147 28.63 4.31 28.33
CA VAL A 147 28.41 3.62 27.05
C VAL A 147 28.29 2.12 27.28
N LEU A 148 27.14 1.55 26.93
CA LEU A 148 26.80 0.14 27.13
C LEU A 148 27.07 -0.71 25.89
N ALA A 149 26.81 -0.14 24.70
CA ALA A 149 27.02 -0.80 23.41
C ALA A 149 27.08 0.25 22.30
N GLU A 150 27.86 -0.05 21.25
CA GLU A 150 27.98 0.77 20.05
C GLU A 150 27.96 -0.10 18.79
N ALA A 151 27.38 0.43 17.71
CA ALA A 151 27.46 -0.16 16.39
C ALA A 151 27.51 0.95 15.33
N GLY A 152 28.13 0.68 14.18
CA GLY A 152 28.23 1.68 13.11
C GLY A 152 28.23 1.07 11.72
N ILE A 153 27.82 1.87 10.75
CA ILE A 153 27.83 1.56 9.32
C ILE A 153 28.11 2.83 8.52
N THR A 154 28.79 2.71 7.39
CA THR A 154 28.97 3.83 6.46
C THR A 154 27.88 3.81 5.39
N LEU A 155 27.13 4.90 5.29
CA LEU A 155 26.12 5.11 4.26
C LEU A 155 26.75 5.82 3.06
N LEU A 156 26.57 5.29 1.87
CA LEU A 156 27.10 5.86 0.63
C LEU A 156 25.98 6.55 -0.16
N LEU A 157 25.98 7.88 -0.19
CA LEU A 157 25.10 8.66 -1.06
C LEU A 157 25.79 8.86 -2.41
N LEU A 158 25.19 8.30 -3.45
CA LEU A 158 25.75 8.33 -4.80
C LEU A 158 25.38 9.61 -5.54
N ASP A 159 26.23 10.03 -6.49
CA ASP A 159 25.97 11.17 -7.37
C ASP A 159 25.00 10.83 -8.51
N ALA A 160 23.84 10.30 -8.13
CA ALA A 160 22.73 9.98 -9.01
C ALA A 160 21.43 10.11 -8.23
N ARG A 161 20.31 10.31 -8.94
CA ARG A 161 19.00 10.54 -8.33
C ARG A 161 17.96 9.61 -8.90
N LEU A 162 17.00 9.21 -8.07
CA LEU A 162 15.84 8.48 -8.57
C LEU A 162 15.00 9.40 -9.48
N PRO A 163 14.59 8.93 -10.67
CA PRO A 163 13.67 9.66 -11.54
C PRO A 163 12.28 9.74 -10.91
N GLU A 164 11.38 10.58 -11.44
CA GLU A 164 9.98 10.53 -11.01
C GLU A 164 9.35 9.14 -11.23
N GLN A 165 8.42 8.76 -10.36
CA GLN A 165 7.67 7.52 -10.51
C GLN A 165 6.73 7.61 -11.72
N LYS A 166 6.84 6.62 -12.62
CA LYS A 166 5.91 6.44 -13.74
C LYS A 166 4.75 5.51 -13.42
N LEU A 167 4.99 4.46 -12.63
CA LEU A 167 3.99 3.50 -12.20
C LEU A 167 2.81 4.23 -11.53
N ILE A 168 1.60 3.94 -12.00
CA ILE A 168 0.37 4.35 -11.31
C ILE A 168 0.12 3.36 -10.17
N CYS A 169 0.08 3.83 -8.93
CA CYS A 169 -0.01 2.98 -7.76
C CYS A 169 -1.24 3.37 -6.94
N SER A 170 -2.20 2.45 -6.87
CA SER A 170 -3.41 2.56 -6.07
C SER A 170 -3.39 1.56 -4.93
N ARG A 171 -3.71 2.01 -3.71
CA ARG A 171 -4.14 1.15 -2.61
C ARG A 171 -5.30 1.88 -1.92
N TRP A 172 -6.48 1.28 -1.89
CA TRP A 172 -7.69 2.05 -1.58
C TRP A 172 -7.70 2.57 -0.15
N LEU A 173 -7.85 3.89 -0.04
CA LEU A 173 -8.08 4.54 1.24
C LEU A 173 -9.56 4.46 1.57
N HIS A 174 -9.88 3.74 2.64
CA HIS A 174 -11.24 3.55 3.15
C HIS A 174 -11.57 4.69 4.13
N ALA A 175 -12.30 5.70 3.65
CA ALA A 175 -12.64 6.89 4.43
C ALA A 175 -13.58 6.54 5.61
N ASP A 176 -14.51 5.63 5.38
CA ASP A 176 -15.40 5.07 6.38
C ASP A 176 -14.67 4.34 7.52
N SER A 177 -13.60 3.58 7.22
CA SER A 177 -12.75 2.97 8.26
C SER A 177 -12.20 4.02 9.23
N LEU A 178 -11.75 5.16 8.72
CA LEU A 178 -11.19 6.23 9.56
C LEU A 178 -12.28 6.94 10.37
N ALA A 179 -13.43 7.23 9.74
CA ALA A 179 -14.57 7.79 10.45
C ALA A 179 -15.03 6.89 11.60
N GLN A 180 -15.10 5.57 11.39
CA GLN A 180 -15.50 4.62 12.43
C GLN A 180 -14.49 4.50 13.55
N VAL A 181 -13.22 4.28 13.25
CA VAL A 181 -12.17 4.05 14.26
C VAL A 181 -11.93 5.28 15.14
N TYR A 182 -12.02 6.48 14.56
CA TYR A 182 -11.87 7.72 15.32
C TYR A 182 -13.19 8.30 15.84
N HIS A 183 -14.32 7.61 15.61
CA HIS A 183 -15.67 8.07 15.99
C HIS A 183 -16.01 9.49 15.49
N LEU A 184 -15.70 9.77 14.22
CA LEU A 184 -15.88 11.08 13.60
C LEU A 184 -17.07 11.05 12.62
N PRO A 185 -17.86 12.14 12.52
CA PRO A 185 -18.83 12.27 11.44
C PRO A 185 -18.13 12.26 10.08
N MET A 186 -18.70 11.53 9.12
CA MET A 186 -18.17 11.41 7.76
C MET A 186 -17.96 12.80 7.15
N PHE A 187 -16.80 12.97 6.50
CA PHE A 187 -16.30 14.23 5.91
C PHE A 187 -16.45 15.51 6.77
N SER A 188 -16.54 15.39 8.09
CA SER A 188 -16.36 16.53 8.99
C SER A 188 -14.95 17.13 8.88
N VAL A 189 -14.77 18.36 9.38
CA VAL A 189 -13.45 19.03 9.39
C VAL A 189 -12.37 18.14 10.01
N GLU A 190 -12.66 17.52 11.15
CA GLU A 190 -11.72 16.61 11.81
C GLU A 190 -11.49 15.33 11.00
N HIS A 191 -12.52 14.74 10.39
CA HIS A 191 -12.34 13.58 9.53
C HIS A 191 -11.48 13.90 8.30
N ILE A 192 -11.69 15.05 7.67
CA ILE A 192 -10.86 15.54 6.56
C ILE A 192 -9.41 15.77 6.99
N ARG A 193 -9.17 16.27 8.22
CA ARG A 193 -7.82 16.38 8.78
C ARG A 193 -7.14 15.02 8.91
N VAL A 194 -7.87 13.99 9.36
CA VAL A 194 -7.33 12.61 9.43
C VAL A 194 -7.05 12.07 8.03
N LEU A 195 -8.00 12.18 7.10
CA LEU A 195 -7.84 11.76 5.70
C LEU A 195 -6.60 12.39 5.07
N ARG A 196 -6.38 13.69 5.29
CA ARG A 196 -5.19 14.41 4.84
C ARG A 196 -3.90 13.75 5.31
N GLY A 197 -3.81 13.38 6.60
CA GLY A 197 -2.61 12.73 7.14
C GLY A 197 -2.31 11.38 6.48
N PHE A 198 -3.35 10.58 6.22
CA PHE A 198 -3.22 9.30 5.53
C PHE A 198 -2.84 9.48 4.05
N LEU A 199 -3.47 10.43 3.35
CA LEU A 199 -3.12 10.77 1.95
C LEU A 199 -1.69 11.28 1.82
N HIS A 200 -1.27 12.17 2.73
CA HIS A 200 0.10 12.69 2.80
C HIS A 200 1.12 11.56 2.91
N LEU A 201 0.88 10.65 3.86
CA LEU A 201 1.79 9.53 4.08
C LEU A 201 1.77 8.53 2.92
N ALA A 202 0.61 8.22 2.37
CA ALA A 202 0.48 7.35 1.21
C ALA A 202 1.27 7.90 0.00
N SER A 203 1.09 9.18 -0.30
CA SER A 203 1.83 9.91 -1.34
C SER A 203 3.33 9.90 -1.09
N LYS A 204 3.78 10.21 0.14
CA LYS A 204 5.19 10.13 0.54
C LYS A 204 5.79 8.73 0.29
N ARG A 205 4.97 7.68 0.37
CA ARG A 205 5.40 6.27 0.20
C ARG A 205 5.06 5.67 -1.17
N GLY A 206 4.78 6.52 -2.17
CA GLY A 206 4.71 6.12 -3.58
C GLY A 206 3.32 5.75 -4.09
N ILE A 207 2.27 5.87 -3.26
CA ILE A 207 0.88 5.74 -3.71
C ILE A 207 0.46 7.06 -4.35
N ASN A 208 0.15 7.06 -5.64
CA ASN A 208 -0.14 8.28 -6.41
C ASN A 208 -1.54 8.32 -7.03
N MET A 209 -2.37 7.32 -6.72
CA MET A 209 -3.77 7.22 -7.13
C MET A 209 -4.68 7.10 -5.90
N ALA A 210 -5.69 7.97 -5.79
CA ALA A 210 -6.63 7.96 -4.68
C ALA A 210 -7.96 7.31 -5.08
N PHE A 211 -8.41 6.38 -4.23
CA PHE A 211 -9.78 5.88 -4.30
C PHE A 211 -10.76 6.98 -3.92
N THR A 212 -11.68 7.28 -4.82
CA THR A 212 -12.52 8.48 -4.80
C THR A 212 -13.99 8.06 -4.67
N PRO A 213 -14.58 8.21 -3.47
CA PRO A 213 -15.95 7.78 -3.18
C PRO A 213 -16.99 8.77 -3.73
N ILE A 214 -17.13 8.81 -5.07
CA ILE A 214 -18.11 9.64 -5.79
C ILE A 214 -19.57 9.36 -5.35
N HIS A 215 -19.81 8.11 -4.94
CA HIS A 215 -20.95 7.60 -4.19
C HIS A 215 -20.43 6.61 -3.14
N THR A 216 -21.29 6.14 -2.24
CA THR A 216 -20.89 5.16 -1.21
C THR A 216 -20.35 3.91 -1.89
N PRO A 217 -19.06 3.59 -1.72
CA PRO A 217 -18.44 2.46 -2.42
C PRO A 217 -19.16 1.15 -2.09
N PRO A 218 -19.55 0.37 -3.11
CA PRO A 218 -20.16 -0.93 -2.88
C PRO A 218 -19.06 -1.95 -2.53
N ILE A 219 -18.46 -1.84 -1.34
CA ILE A 219 -17.35 -2.69 -0.93
C ILE A 219 -17.91 -3.94 -0.24
N LEU A 220 -17.13 -5.02 -0.36
CA LEU A 220 -17.40 -6.37 0.11
C LEU A 220 -17.86 -6.42 1.58
N ILE A 221 -19.14 -6.78 1.79
CA ILE A 221 -19.70 -7.27 3.07
C ILE A 221 -20.56 -8.50 2.74
N GLN A 222 -20.27 -9.65 3.35
CA GLN A 222 -20.97 -10.90 3.04
C GLN A 222 -22.45 -10.90 3.45
N ASP A 223 -22.79 -10.15 4.51
CA ASP A 223 -24.13 -10.18 5.13
C ASP A 223 -25.07 -9.04 4.69
N GLY A 224 -24.74 -8.33 3.59
CA GLY A 224 -25.61 -7.28 3.04
C GLY A 224 -25.80 -6.04 3.92
N ARG A 225 -25.02 -5.90 5.01
CA ARG A 225 -24.97 -4.68 5.82
C ARG A 225 -24.19 -3.61 5.07
N GLU A 226 -24.67 -2.37 5.12
CA GLU A 226 -23.97 -1.25 4.50
C GLU A 226 -22.87 -0.70 5.43
N ARG A 227 -21.73 -0.34 4.84
CA ARG A 227 -20.74 0.51 5.50
C ARG A 227 -21.32 1.92 5.69
N PRO A 228 -20.78 2.73 6.61
CA PRO A 228 -21.18 4.12 6.72
C PRO A 228 -21.15 4.82 5.36
N GLU A 229 -22.15 5.66 5.11
CA GLU A 229 -22.23 6.47 3.91
C GLU A 229 -20.92 7.22 3.69
N ALA A 230 -20.29 7.02 2.55
CA ALA A 230 -19.10 7.73 2.11
C ALA A 230 -19.37 8.25 0.69
N GLN A 231 -20.04 9.40 0.57
CA GLN A 231 -20.45 9.94 -0.72
C GLN A 231 -20.03 11.41 -0.89
N LEU A 232 -19.28 11.67 -1.97
CA LEU A 232 -18.75 13.00 -2.30
C LEU A 232 -19.65 13.80 -3.26
N VAL A 233 -20.67 13.20 -3.86
CA VAL A 233 -21.62 13.92 -4.71
C VAL A 233 -22.99 14.00 -4.05
N ASP A 234 -23.52 15.21 -3.84
CA ASP A 234 -24.88 15.34 -3.35
C ASP A 234 -25.87 15.17 -4.52
N VAL A 235 -26.89 14.34 -4.33
CA VAL A 235 -27.91 14.01 -5.33
C VAL A 235 -29.26 14.60 -4.92
N PHE A 236 -29.94 15.26 -5.86
CA PHE A 236 -31.27 15.81 -5.67
C PHE A 236 -32.20 15.32 -6.78
N VAL A 237 -33.34 14.73 -6.40
CA VAL A 237 -34.41 14.34 -7.31
C VAL A 237 -35.34 15.54 -7.54
N THR A 238 -35.61 15.84 -8.79
CA THR A 238 -36.45 16.97 -9.23
C THR A 238 -37.52 16.49 -10.22
N PRO A 239 -38.57 17.28 -10.50
CA PRO A 239 -39.56 16.92 -11.52
C PRO A 239 -38.98 16.75 -12.93
N LEU A 240 -37.79 17.29 -13.20
CA LEU A 240 -37.10 17.21 -14.50
C LEU A 240 -36.02 16.12 -14.55
N GLY A 241 -35.89 15.30 -13.49
CA GLY A 241 -34.84 14.29 -13.35
C GLY A 241 -33.91 14.60 -12.19
N TYR A 242 -32.60 14.44 -12.37
CA TYR A 242 -31.61 14.59 -11.30
C TYR A 242 -30.80 15.88 -11.43
N THR A 243 -30.42 16.44 -10.28
CA THR A 243 -29.40 17.49 -10.19
C THR A 243 -28.34 17.09 -9.19
N PHE A 244 -27.10 17.50 -9.45
CA PHE A 244 -25.91 17.06 -8.72
C PHE A 244 -25.13 18.24 -8.20
N ARG A 245 -24.58 18.12 -6.99
CA ARG A 245 -23.63 19.09 -6.44
C ARG A 245 -22.32 18.40 -6.11
N PHE A 246 -21.24 18.95 -6.66
CA PHE A 246 -19.91 18.34 -6.61
C PHE A 246 -18.94 19.04 -5.65
N ALA A 247 -19.43 19.88 -4.73
CA ALA A 247 -18.57 20.68 -3.85
C ALA A 247 -17.60 19.80 -3.04
N LYS A 248 -18.11 18.73 -2.40
CA LYS A 248 -17.26 17.81 -1.62
C LYS A 248 -16.25 17.07 -2.51
N LEU A 249 -16.65 16.66 -3.72
CA LEU A 249 -15.74 16.04 -4.69
C LEU A 249 -14.59 16.99 -5.09
N ARG A 250 -14.88 18.27 -5.36
CA ARG A 250 -13.85 19.29 -5.67
C ARG A 250 -12.87 19.47 -4.52
N ASP A 251 -13.39 19.57 -3.29
CA ASP A 251 -12.58 19.74 -2.09
C ASP A 251 -11.68 18.51 -1.86
N PHE A 252 -12.22 17.31 -2.05
CA PHE A 252 -11.47 16.06 -1.92
C PHE A 252 -10.36 15.93 -2.98
N ILE A 253 -10.66 16.19 -4.26
CA ILE A 253 -9.65 16.16 -5.33
C ILE A 253 -8.56 17.21 -5.09
N SER A 254 -8.93 18.41 -4.63
CA SER A 254 -7.99 19.47 -4.29
C SER A 254 -7.08 19.07 -3.13
N LEU A 255 -7.64 18.44 -2.10
CA LEU A 255 -6.89 17.89 -0.98
C LEU A 255 -5.88 16.83 -1.45
N CYS A 256 -6.33 15.85 -2.24
CA CYS A 256 -5.47 14.80 -2.78
C CYS A 256 -4.30 15.38 -3.59
N ARG A 257 -4.57 16.35 -4.47
CA ARG A 257 -3.52 17.04 -5.26
C ARG A 257 -2.52 17.77 -4.39
N HIS A 258 -3.00 18.48 -3.36
CA HIS A 258 -2.14 19.18 -2.41
C HIS A 258 -1.17 18.23 -1.70
N GLU A 259 -1.62 17.01 -1.40
CA GLU A 259 -0.79 15.96 -0.80
C GLU A 259 0.07 15.18 -1.80
N GLY A 260 0.01 15.49 -3.09
CA GLY A 260 0.86 14.90 -4.13
C GLY A 260 0.25 13.73 -4.90
N ILE A 261 -1.03 13.41 -4.69
CA ILE A 261 -1.76 12.45 -5.51
C ILE A 261 -1.97 13.02 -6.91
N LYS A 262 -1.74 12.19 -7.93
CA LYS A 262 -1.83 12.56 -9.35
C LYS A 262 -3.08 11.99 -10.03
N TYR A 263 -3.51 10.79 -9.64
CA TYR A 263 -4.58 10.02 -10.28
C TYR A 263 -5.75 9.74 -9.35
N PHE A 264 -6.90 9.43 -9.93
CA PHE A 264 -8.15 9.19 -9.20
C PHE A 264 -8.84 7.94 -9.72
N GLU A 265 -9.21 7.05 -8.81
CA GLU A 265 -9.97 5.83 -9.08
C GLU A 265 -11.38 6.02 -8.55
N MET A 266 -12.37 6.03 -9.42
CA MET A 266 -13.75 6.31 -9.03
C MET A 266 -14.41 5.06 -8.47
N ALA A 267 -15.15 5.20 -7.36
CA ALA A 267 -15.86 4.09 -6.76
C ALA A 267 -16.72 3.30 -7.78
N PRO A 268 -16.75 1.95 -7.71
CA PRO A 268 -17.48 1.12 -8.66
C PRO A 268 -18.97 1.45 -8.72
N PHE A 269 -19.54 1.45 -9.92
CA PHE A 269 -20.98 1.69 -10.10
C PHE A 269 -21.84 0.52 -9.60
N PHE A 270 -21.31 -0.69 -9.61
CA PHE A 270 -22.05 -1.91 -9.28
C PHE A 270 -21.34 -2.72 -8.18
N SER A 271 -22.12 -3.58 -7.49
CA SER A 271 -21.64 -4.44 -6.41
C SER A 271 -20.62 -5.50 -6.86
N PRO A 272 -19.67 -5.90 -6.00
CA PRO A 272 -18.60 -6.83 -6.34
C PRO A 272 -19.08 -8.28 -6.40
N ARG A 273 -18.26 -9.17 -6.98
CA ARG A 273 -18.44 -10.64 -6.98
C ARG A 273 -19.68 -11.20 -7.68
N GLY A 274 -20.34 -10.41 -8.52
CA GLY A 274 -21.45 -10.87 -9.37
C GLY A 274 -22.84 -10.62 -8.80
N GLY A 275 -23.87 -11.14 -9.47
CA GLY A 275 -25.29 -10.88 -9.15
C GLY A 275 -25.65 -9.40 -9.10
N TYR A 276 -24.98 -8.56 -9.90
CA TYR A 276 -24.78 -7.12 -9.70
C TYR A 276 -26.01 -6.33 -9.21
N HIS A 277 -25.78 -5.50 -8.19
CA HIS A 277 -26.72 -4.51 -7.65
C HIS A 277 -26.16 -3.09 -7.78
N ALA A 278 -27.03 -2.10 -7.60
CA ALA A 278 -26.63 -0.71 -7.53
C ALA A 278 -25.70 -0.43 -6.34
N ALA A 279 -24.75 0.48 -6.52
CA ALA A 279 -24.09 1.11 -5.38
C ALA A 279 -25.11 1.89 -4.52
N THR A 280 -24.80 2.08 -3.24
CA THR A 280 -25.63 2.89 -2.34
C THR A 280 -25.55 4.37 -2.75
N ILE A 281 -26.67 4.91 -3.21
CA ILE A 281 -26.83 6.31 -3.59
C ILE A 281 -27.75 6.99 -2.58
N MET A 282 -27.19 7.91 -1.80
CA MET A 282 -27.97 8.75 -0.90
C MET A 282 -28.36 10.06 -1.59
N GLY A 283 -29.52 10.61 -1.28
CA GLY A 283 -29.95 11.87 -1.88
C GLY A 283 -31.23 12.44 -1.31
N VAL A 284 -31.59 13.63 -1.78
CA VAL A 284 -32.81 14.32 -1.38
C VAL A 284 -33.90 14.04 -2.41
N LYS A 285 -35.01 13.43 -1.96
CA LYS A 285 -36.23 13.22 -2.73
C LYS A 285 -37.41 13.75 -1.92
N ASP A 286 -38.24 14.59 -2.54
CA ASP A 286 -39.42 15.19 -1.90
C ASP A 286 -39.10 15.88 -0.55
N GLY A 287 -37.95 16.56 -0.49
CA GLY A 287 -37.48 17.27 0.71
C GLY A 287 -36.87 16.38 1.80
N THR A 288 -36.79 15.06 1.60
CA THR A 288 -36.25 14.11 2.58
C THR A 288 -34.95 13.49 2.10
N TYR A 289 -33.95 13.45 2.97
CA TYR A 289 -32.70 12.73 2.72
C TYR A 289 -32.91 11.22 2.94
N SER A 290 -32.68 10.42 1.91
CA SER A 290 -32.96 8.98 1.92
C SER A 290 -32.06 8.22 0.95
N MET A 291 -32.01 6.90 1.08
CA MET A 291 -31.39 6.02 0.11
C MET A 291 -32.26 5.95 -1.15
N LEU A 292 -31.73 6.42 -2.28
CA LEU A 292 -32.38 6.37 -3.59
C LEU A 292 -32.22 4.99 -4.23
N PHE A 293 -31.01 4.44 -4.14
CA PHE A 293 -30.61 3.12 -4.65
C PHE A 293 -29.63 2.47 -3.68
N GLY A 294 -29.57 1.15 -3.66
CA GLY A 294 -28.67 0.40 -2.79
C GLY A 294 -28.68 -1.10 -3.10
N PRO A 295 -28.19 -1.95 -2.18
CA PRO A 295 -28.05 -3.39 -2.39
C PRO A 295 -29.33 -4.13 -2.76
N GLN A 296 -30.51 -3.56 -2.50
CA GLN A 296 -31.81 -4.09 -2.91
C GLN A 296 -32.16 -3.82 -4.38
N THR A 297 -31.49 -2.87 -5.03
CA THR A 297 -31.75 -2.45 -6.41
C THR A 297 -30.88 -3.27 -7.36
N GLN A 298 -31.50 -4.00 -8.28
CA GLN A 298 -30.78 -4.75 -9.33
C GLN A 298 -30.01 -3.80 -10.26
N ALA A 299 -28.85 -4.23 -10.76
CA ALA A 299 -28.03 -3.39 -11.65
C ALA A 299 -28.70 -3.03 -12.98
N ASP A 300 -29.70 -3.81 -13.44
CA ASP A 300 -30.48 -3.56 -14.65
C ASP A 300 -31.84 -2.87 -14.38
N ASP A 301 -32.05 -2.39 -13.16
CA ASP A 301 -33.20 -1.57 -12.82
C ASP A 301 -33.25 -0.30 -13.69
N ARG A 302 -34.43 -0.01 -14.24
CA ARG A 302 -34.61 1.10 -15.19
C ARG A 302 -34.40 2.47 -14.55
N ASP A 303 -34.82 2.64 -13.30
CA ASP A 303 -34.68 3.91 -12.59
C ASP A 303 -33.21 4.15 -12.23
N TYR A 304 -32.48 3.08 -11.87
CA TYR A 304 -31.04 3.16 -11.64
C TYR A 304 -30.25 3.45 -12.91
N GLN A 305 -30.57 2.80 -14.04
CA GLN A 305 -29.96 3.12 -15.33
C GLN A 305 -30.30 4.55 -15.79
N SER A 306 -31.52 5.03 -15.52
CA SER A 306 -31.89 6.42 -15.79
C SER A 306 -31.05 7.39 -14.95
N PHE A 307 -30.84 7.07 -13.68
CA PHE A 307 -29.93 7.81 -12.80
C PHE A 307 -28.50 7.84 -13.35
N LEU A 308 -27.90 6.69 -13.69
CA LEU A 308 -26.55 6.62 -14.23
C LEU A 308 -26.41 7.41 -15.54
N SER A 309 -27.43 7.38 -16.39
CA SER A 309 -27.48 8.14 -17.65
C SER A 309 -27.46 9.66 -17.43
N ALA A 310 -27.94 10.15 -16.28
CA ALA A 310 -27.84 11.55 -15.90
C ALA A 310 -26.54 11.84 -15.11
N TYR A 311 -26.15 10.93 -14.24
CA TYR A 311 -25.07 11.11 -13.28
C TYR A 311 -23.69 11.07 -13.93
N ILE A 312 -23.40 10.04 -14.73
CA ILE A 312 -22.06 9.84 -15.32
C ILE A 312 -21.68 11.04 -16.21
N PRO A 313 -22.50 11.50 -17.16
CA PRO A 313 -22.14 12.66 -17.98
C PRO A 313 -21.94 13.95 -17.17
N ALA A 314 -22.75 14.16 -16.13
CA ALA A 314 -22.60 15.31 -15.23
C ALA A 314 -21.28 15.24 -14.44
N LEU A 315 -20.92 14.05 -13.94
CA LEU A 315 -19.65 13.79 -13.28
C LEU A 315 -18.46 14.02 -14.22
N LEU A 316 -18.50 13.51 -15.46
CA LEU A 316 -17.41 13.72 -16.41
C LEU A 316 -17.23 15.21 -16.73
N LYS A 317 -18.33 15.95 -16.92
CA LYS A 317 -18.29 17.40 -17.14
C LYS A 317 -17.64 18.12 -15.97
N GLU A 318 -17.97 17.71 -14.75
CA GLU A 318 -17.36 18.26 -13.55
C GLU A 318 -15.87 17.94 -13.44
N LEU A 319 -15.49 16.68 -13.62
CA LEU A 319 -14.08 16.25 -13.60
C LEU A 319 -13.27 16.98 -14.69
N CYS A 320 -13.87 17.26 -15.85
CA CYS A 320 -13.26 18.08 -16.90
C CYS A 320 -13.10 19.54 -16.45
N TYR A 321 -14.13 20.12 -15.84
CA TYR A 321 -14.11 21.51 -15.34
C TYR A 321 -13.00 21.75 -14.29
N ILE A 322 -12.65 20.74 -13.49
CA ILE A 322 -11.56 20.82 -12.51
C ILE A 322 -10.25 20.16 -12.98
N ASP A 323 -10.11 19.92 -14.28
CA ASP A 323 -8.91 19.33 -14.91
C ASP A 323 -8.47 17.97 -14.34
N ALA A 324 -9.41 17.15 -13.85
CA ALA A 324 -9.15 15.83 -13.24
C ALA A 324 -9.53 14.64 -14.15
N LEU A 325 -10.29 14.88 -15.21
CA LEU A 325 -10.87 13.83 -16.05
C LEU A 325 -9.81 12.95 -16.74
N ASP A 326 -8.69 13.51 -17.16
CA ASP A 326 -7.63 12.75 -17.86
C ASP A 326 -6.79 11.88 -16.92
N GLN A 327 -6.86 12.15 -15.60
CA GLN A 327 -6.21 11.34 -14.57
C GLN A 327 -7.22 10.46 -13.81
N SER A 328 -8.45 10.35 -14.31
CA SER A 328 -9.52 9.58 -13.70
C SER A 328 -9.72 8.22 -14.38
N PHE A 329 -9.84 7.18 -13.57
CA PHE A 329 -10.14 5.82 -13.97
C PHE A 329 -11.43 5.36 -13.30
N PHE A 330 -12.19 4.51 -13.97
CA PHE A 330 -13.52 4.08 -13.53
C PHE A 330 -13.60 2.58 -13.31
N HIS A 331 -14.62 2.17 -12.58
CA HIS A 331 -14.93 0.76 -12.35
C HIS A 331 -16.40 0.50 -12.65
N LEU A 332 -16.69 -0.63 -13.28
CA LEU A 332 -18.06 -1.15 -13.25
C LEU A 332 -18.25 -1.89 -11.94
N SER A 333 -17.38 -2.84 -11.65
CA SER A 333 -17.45 -3.70 -10.47
C SER A 333 -16.07 -4.15 -10.04
N ASP A 334 -15.84 -4.23 -8.74
CA ASP A 334 -14.67 -4.95 -8.21
C ASP A 334 -14.89 -6.47 -8.29
N MET A 335 -13.87 -7.20 -8.76
CA MET A 335 -13.89 -8.67 -8.92
C MET A 335 -15.21 -9.24 -9.48
N PRO A 336 -15.58 -8.99 -10.74
CA PRO A 336 -16.79 -9.56 -11.34
C PRO A 336 -16.84 -11.09 -11.23
N GLY A 337 -18.03 -11.63 -10.99
CA GLY A 337 -18.24 -13.08 -10.84
C GLY A 337 -18.13 -13.80 -12.19
N LYS A 338 -17.38 -14.91 -12.24
CA LYS A 338 -17.16 -15.70 -13.47
C LYS A 338 -18.48 -16.11 -14.14
N GLN A 339 -19.46 -16.50 -13.34
CA GLN A 339 -20.79 -16.91 -13.79
C GLN A 339 -21.63 -15.75 -14.40
N ASP A 340 -21.25 -14.50 -14.15
CA ASP A 340 -22.04 -13.30 -14.51
C ASP A 340 -21.46 -12.54 -15.71
N ARG A 341 -20.59 -13.18 -16.52
CA ARG A 341 -19.99 -12.59 -17.73
C ARG A 341 -21.01 -11.93 -18.65
N ALA A 342 -22.14 -12.60 -18.90
CA ALA A 342 -23.19 -12.06 -19.77
C ALA A 342 -23.86 -10.80 -19.19
N GLN A 343 -24.05 -10.73 -17.87
CA GLN A 343 -24.60 -9.55 -17.21
C GLN A 343 -23.57 -8.42 -17.20
N TYR A 344 -22.30 -8.72 -16.89
CA TYR A 344 -21.21 -7.75 -16.95
C TYR A 344 -21.09 -7.10 -18.33
N GLY A 345 -21.13 -7.89 -19.41
CA GLY A 345 -21.11 -7.39 -20.78
C GLY A 345 -22.27 -6.44 -21.11
N LYS A 346 -23.48 -6.69 -20.56
CA LYS A 346 -24.62 -5.77 -20.70
C LYS A 346 -24.39 -4.46 -19.96
N LEU A 347 -23.90 -4.52 -18.72
CA LEU A 347 -23.59 -3.33 -17.92
C LEU A 347 -22.46 -2.50 -18.56
N LEU A 348 -21.44 -3.16 -19.11
CA LEU A 348 -20.38 -2.51 -19.87
C LEU A 348 -20.93 -1.83 -21.12
N SER A 349 -21.75 -2.52 -21.91
CA SER A 349 -22.37 -1.97 -23.13
C SER A 349 -23.25 -0.75 -22.85
N PHE A 350 -23.93 -0.74 -21.69
CA PHE A 350 -24.72 0.40 -21.22
C PHE A 350 -23.84 1.56 -20.73
N THR A 351 -22.81 1.27 -19.93
CA THR A 351 -22.03 2.29 -19.20
C THR A 351 -20.92 2.91 -20.05
N CYS A 352 -20.28 2.13 -20.93
CA CYS A 352 -19.14 2.59 -21.72
C CYS A 352 -19.45 3.82 -22.60
N PRO A 353 -20.60 3.93 -23.28
CA PRO A 353 -20.96 5.15 -24.02
C PRO A 353 -21.09 6.38 -23.11
N LEU A 354 -21.61 6.21 -21.89
CA LEU A 354 -21.74 7.30 -20.91
C LEU A 354 -20.37 7.80 -20.44
N LEU A 355 -19.41 6.88 -20.33
CA LEU A 355 -18.02 7.17 -19.96
C LEU A 355 -17.21 7.84 -21.07
N SER A 356 -17.77 8.02 -22.28
CA SER A 356 -17.09 8.73 -23.39
C SER A 356 -15.65 8.27 -23.65
N GLY A 357 -15.41 6.95 -23.60
CA GLY A 357 -14.10 6.34 -23.83
C GLY A 357 -13.09 6.46 -22.69
N ARG A 358 -13.51 6.85 -21.48
CA ARG A 358 -12.64 6.83 -20.29
C ARG A 358 -12.28 5.39 -19.90
N PRO A 359 -11.06 5.15 -19.37
CA PRO A 359 -10.61 3.81 -19.02
C PRO A 359 -11.39 3.23 -17.84
N ILE A 360 -11.79 1.97 -17.99
CA ILE A 360 -12.37 1.14 -16.93
C ILE A 360 -11.28 0.15 -16.50
N ILE A 361 -10.99 0.03 -15.21
CA ILE A 361 -9.88 -0.78 -14.69
C ILE A 361 -10.35 -1.84 -13.67
N ASP A 362 -11.23 -2.74 -14.09
CA ASP A 362 -11.74 -3.80 -13.21
C ASP A 362 -10.76 -4.98 -13.07
N THR A 363 -10.88 -5.74 -11.98
CA THR A 363 -10.07 -6.94 -11.67
C THR A 363 -10.82 -8.20 -12.13
N PRO A 364 -10.69 -8.66 -13.38
CA PRO A 364 -11.42 -9.84 -13.86
C PRO A 364 -11.02 -11.12 -13.09
N PRO A 365 -11.92 -12.13 -13.01
CA PRO A 365 -11.64 -13.36 -12.28
C PRO A 365 -10.62 -14.26 -12.98
N ASP A 366 -10.62 -14.30 -14.31
CA ASP A 366 -9.69 -15.10 -15.13
C ASP A 366 -9.66 -14.58 -16.59
N PRO A 367 -8.69 -15.01 -17.42
CA PRO A 367 -8.57 -14.57 -18.81
C PRO A 367 -9.78 -14.90 -19.69
N ASP A 368 -10.47 -16.02 -19.45
CA ASP A 368 -11.63 -16.45 -20.24
C ASP A 368 -12.88 -15.60 -19.96
N PHE A 369 -12.84 -14.75 -18.92
CA PHE A 369 -13.88 -13.79 -18.62
C PHE A 369 -14.02 -12.72 -19.71
N LEU A 370 -12.90 -12.36 -20.35
CA LEU A 370 -12.85 -11.37 -21.43
C LEU A 370 -12.63 -12.08 -22.77
N ASP A 371 -13.21 -11.56 -23.85
CA ASP A 371 -12.85 -12.00 -25.22
C ASP A 371 -11.98 -10.98 -25.97
N GLY A 372 -11.60 -9.89 -25.31
CA GLY A 372 -10.75 -8.84 -25.87
C GLY A 372 -11.51 -7.85 -26.75
N THR A 373 -12.84 -7.90 -26.75
CA THR A 373 -13.71 -6.96 -27.47
C THR A 373 -14.36 -5.91 -26.58
N GLU A 374 -14.12 -5.98 -25.27
CA GLU A 374 -14.68 -5.10 -24.25
C GLU A 374 -14.19 -3.66 -24.40
N PRO A 375 -15.03 -2.71 -24.85
CA PRO A 375 -14.60 -1.36 -25.16
C PRO A 375 -14.21 -0.61 -23.88
N GLY A 376 -13.03 0.03 -23.89
CA GLY A 376 -12.57 0.88 -22.79
C GLY A 376 -12.10 0.14 -21.53
N LEU A 377 -12.18 -1.19 -21.49
CA LEU A 377 -11.71 -2.00 -20.36
C LEU A 377 -10.20 -2.25 -20.46
N ALA A 378 -9.48 -1.88 -19.42
CA ALA A 378 -8.08 -2.22 -19.18
C ALA A 378 -8.03 -3.18 -17.98
N PRO A 379 -7.91 -4.51 -18.20
CA PRO A 379 -7.99 -5.49 -17.11
C PRO A 379 -6.85 -5.31 -16.12
N VAL A 380 -7.16 -5.43 -14.82
CA VAL A 380 -6.21 -5.37 -13.71
C VAL A 380 -6.15 -6.74 -13.02
N PRO A 381 -5.62 -7.78 -13.67
CA PRO A 381 -5.62 -9.13 -13.12
C PRO A 381 -4.75 -9.24 -11.86
N GLU A 382 -5.10 -10.15 -10.96
CA GLU A 382 -4.18 -10.57 -9.90
C GLU A 382 -2.91 -11.19 -10.51
N LEU A 383 -1.80 -11.14 -9.77
CA LEU A 383 -0.47 -11.55 -10.26
C LEU A 383 -0.43 -12.97 -10.82
N ASP A 384 -1.24 -13.87 -10.30
CA ASP A 384 -1.29 -15.26 -10.75
C ASP A 384 -1.93 -15.43 -12.14
N GLN A 385 -2.91 -14.57 -12.45
CA GLN A 385 -3.57 -14.56 -13.76
C GLN A 385 -2.90 -13.63 -14.76
N LEU A 386 -1.97 -12.77 -14.32
CA LEU A 386 -1.32 -11.73 -15.13
C LEU A 386 -0.75 -12.23 -16.47
N MET A 387 -0.22 -13.46 -16.51
CA MET A 387 0.34 -14.03 -17.74
C MET A 387 -0.72 -14.46 -18.77
N GLY A 388 -1.97 -14.67 -18.33
CA GLY A 388 -3.09 -14.97 -19.22
C GLY A 388 -3.68 -13.74 -19.91
N PHE A 389 -3.32 -12.53 -19.48
CA PHE A 389 -3.77 -11.28 -20.09
C PHE A 389 -2.70 -10.69 -21.02
N ALA A 390 -3.07 -10.49 -22.28
CA ALA A 390 -2.23 -9.82 -23.28
C ALA A 390 -2.52 -8.31 -23.35
N GLY A 391 -1.55 -7.52 -23.84
CA GLY A 391 -1.70 -6.09 -24.05
C GLY A 391 -0.38 -5.32 -23.89
N SER A 392 -0.27 -4.16 -24.53
CA SER A 392 0.90 -3.28 -24.42
C SER A 392 0.90 -2.41 -23.16
N GLU A 393 -0.26 -2.18 -22.55
CA GLU A 393 -0.41 -1.42 -21.30
C GLU A 393 -1.00 -2.32 -20.22
N ARG A 394 -0.12 -3.05 -19.53
CA ARG A 394 -0.51 -4.06 -18.54
C ARG A 394 -0.72 -3.45 -17.16
N TRP A 395 -1.79 -3.84 -16.49
CA TRP A 395 -2.02 -3.54 -15.09
C TRP A 395 -1.94 -4.82 -14.26
N ALA A 396 -1.77 -4.69 -12.95
CA ALA A 396 -1.80 -5.81 -12.02
C ALA A 396 -2.49 -5.44 -10.71
N SER A 397 -3.11 -6.41 -10.06
CA SER A 397 -3.62 -6.30 -8.70
C SER A 397 -2.78 -7.16 -7.76
N LEU A 398 -2.48 -6.63 -6.59
CA LEU A 398 -2.06 -7.46 -5.46
C LEU A 398 -3.33 -8.01 -4.80
N GLY A 399 -3.36 -9.31 -4.49
CA GLY A 399 -4.52 -9.92 -3.88
C GLY A 399 -4.21 -11.25 -3.22
N TYR A 400 -5.05 -11.62 -2.26
CA TYR A 400 -4.85 -12.78 -1.40
C TYR A 400 -5.50 -14.06 -1.91
N ARG A 401 -6.30 -14.02 -2.99
CA ARG A 401 -7.14 -15.16 -3.43
C ARG A 401 -6.33 -16.35 -3.92
N HIS A 402 -5.11 -16.12 -4.41
CA HIS A 402 -4.26 -17.14 -4.97
C HIS A 402 -2.97 -17.28 -4.15
N HIS A 403 -2.83 -18.43 -3.51
CA HIS A 403 -1.85 -18.65 -2.45
C HIS A 403 -0.50 -19.16 -2.98
N GLY A 404 -0.14 -18.77 -4.21
CA GLY A 404 1.13 -19.15 -4.85
C GLY A 404 2.35 -18.43 -4.25
N ALA A 405 3.52 -18.64 -4.84
CA ALA A 405 4.76 -17.99 -4.44
C ALA A 405 4.85 -16.53 -4.94
N TYR A 406 3.75 -15.79 -5.05
CA TYR A 406 3.73 -14.39 -5.49
C TYR A 406 4.22 -13.44 -4.38
N PRO A 407 4.78 -12.27 -4.73
CA PRO A 407 5.05 -11.23 -3.75
C PRO A 407 3.74 -10.70 -3.16
N ASP A 408 3.79 -10.24 -1.92
CA ASP A 408 2.69 -9.51 -1.30
C ASP A 408 3.25 -8.70 -0.11
N THR A 409 2.36 -8.05 0.62
CA THR A 409 2.61 -7.21 1.78
C THR A 409 2.00 -7.79 3.05
N LEU A 410 2.04 -9.11 3.22
CA LEU A 410 1.58 -9.80 4.43
C LEU A 410 2.59 -9.68 5.58
N ILE A 411 2.10 -9.71 6.83
CA ILE A 411 2.93 -9.62 8.05
C ILE A 411 3.87 -10.82 8.20
N ALA A 412 3.43 -12.01 7.82
CA ALA A 412 4.26 -13.21 7.94
C ALA A 412 5.29 -13.37 6.82
N MET A 413 5.23 -12.56 5.74
CA MET A 413 6.19 -12.65 4.64
C MET A 413 7.52 -11.96 4.99
N PRO A 414 8.66 -12.48 4.51
CA PRO A 414 9.95 -11.79 4.62
C PRO A 414 9.98 -10.55 3.73
N GLY A 415 10.74 -9.51 4.11
CA GLY A 415 10.78 -8.25 3.35
C GLY A 415 11.31 -8.40 1.93
N CYS A 416 12.16 -9.39 1.69
CA CYS A 416 12.65 -9.72 0.34
C CYS A 416 11.51 -10.13 -0.61
N ARG A 417 10.48 -10.83 -0.10
CA ARG A 417 9.31 -11.24 -0.88
C ARG A 417 8.44 -10.06 -1.27
N THR A 418 8.37 -8.99 -0.47
CA THR A 418 7.69 -7.75 -0.86
C THR A 418 8.54 -6.93 -1.84
N ARG A 419 9.85 -6.75 -1.54
CA ARG A 419 10.72 -5.85 -2.31
C ARG A 419 11.00 -6.33 -3.74
N VAL A 420 11.04 -7.64 -3.97
CA VAL A 420 11.27 -8.23 -5.31
C VAL A 420 10.19 -7.82 -6.33
N LEU A 421 9.01 -7.40 -5.86
CA LEU A 421 7.94 -6.86 -6.69
C LEU A 421 8.45 -5.76 -7.64
N GLY A 422 9.40 -4.92 -7.21
CA GLY A 422 9.96 -3.86 -8.07
C GLY A 422 10.62 -4.41 -9.33
N CYS A 423 11.31 -5.55 -9.22
CA CYS A 423 11.92 -6.24 -10.37
C CYS A 423 10.85 -6.88 -11.27
N GLN A 424 9.83 -7.48 -10.67
CA GLN A 424 8.75 -8.13 -11.41
C GLN A 424 7.91 -7.12 -12.19
N LEU A 425 7.57 -5.97 -11.59
CA LEU A 425 6.89 -4.88 -12.29
C LEU A 425 7.72 -4.34 -13.47
N TYR A 426 9.05 -4.30 -13.34
CA TYR A 426 9.96 -3.91 -14.41
C TYR A 426 10.01 -4.94 -15.55
N ILE A 427 10.16 -6.23 -15.22
CA ILE A 427 10.21 -7.33 -16.19
C ILE A 427 8.91 -7.42 -16.97
N GLU A 428 7.78 -7.33 -16.28
CA GLU A 428 6.45 -7.46 -16.89
C GLU A 428 5.92 -6.16 -17.52
N GLN A 429 6.67 -5.04 -17.38
CA GLN A 429 6.35 -3.72 -17.92
C GLN A 429 4.98 -3.20 -17.46
N ILE A 430 4.73 -3.29 -16.15
CA ILE A 430 3.44 -2.92 -15.56
C ILE A 430 3.28 -1.40 -15.52
N ARG A 431 2.18 -0.91 -16.10
CA ARG A 431 1.78 0.50 -16.13
C ARG A 431 1.21 0.95 -14.80
N GLY A 432 0.40 0.11 -14.17
CA GLY A 432 -0.21 0.42 -12.89
C GLY A 432 -0.51 -0.81 -12.05
N ILE A 433 -0.48 -0.60 -10.74
CA ILE A 433 -0.77 -1.61 -9.74
C ILE A 433 -1.88 -1.13 -8.81
N SER A 434 -2.83 -2.01 -8.49
CA SER A 434 -3.89 -1.76 -7.52
C SER A 434 -3.84 -2.73 -6.34
N HIS A 435 -4.47 -2.33 -5.24
CA HIS A 435 -4.77 -3.19 -4.11
C HIS A 435 -6.02 -2.66 -3.39
N TRP A 436 -6.90 -3.55 -2.97
CA TRP A 436 -8.21 -3.22 -2.43
C TRP A 436 -8.19 -2.46 -1.09
N ALA A 437 -7.04 -2.39 -0.41
CA ALA A 437 -6.96 -1.74 0.89
C ALA A 437 -5.60 -1.13 1.26
N LEU A 438 -5.62 0.11 1.73
CA LEU A 438 -4.56 0.78 2.49
C LEU A 438 -4.82 0.71 4.00
N ASN A 439 -6.10 0.79 4.40
CA ASN A 439 -6.57 0.96 5.78
C ASN A 439 -7.99 0.39 5.99
N TYR A 440 -8.29 -0.80 5.48
CA TYR A 440 -9.59 -1.44 5.72
C TYR A 440 -9.64 -1.98 7.16
N TYR A 441 -10.52 -1.42 7.99
CA TYR A 441 -10.63 -1.72 9.42
C TYR A 441 -12.03 -2.24 9.78
N ALA A 442 -12.59 -3.13 8.96
CA ALA A 442 -13.86 -3.78 9.24
C ALA A 442 -13.70 -5.31 9.24
N ALA A 443 -14.60 -5.99 9.95
CA ALA A 443 -14.68 -7.45 9.98
C ALA A 443 -15.43 -8.01 8.77
N GLN A 444 -14.97 -9.15 8.22
CA GLN A 444 -15.55 -9.82 7.05
C GLN A 444 -17.05 -10.11 7.18
N SER A 445 -17.43 -10.71 8.31
CA SER A 445 -18.74 -11.32 8.52
C SER A 445 -19.81 -10.26 8.76
N ALA A 446 -19.59 -9.40 9.75
CA ALA A 446 -20.64 -8.51 10.27
C ALA A 446 -20.43 -7.01 9.97
N GLY A 447 -19.36 -6.63 9.25
CA GLY A 447 -19.12 -5.25 8.81
C GLY A 447 -18.88 -4.24 9.94
N PHE A 448 -18.68 -4.71 11.17
CA PHE A 448 -18.37 -3.85 12.32
C PHE A 448 -16.90 -3.42 12.30
N PRO A 449 -16.55 -2.26 12.87
CA PRO A 449 -15.17 -1.80 12.95
C PRO A 449 -14.34 -2.73 13.83
N ILE A 450 -13.12 -3.04 13.40
CA ILE A 450 -12.14 -3.77 14.21
C ILE A 450 -11.08 -2.82 14.74
N ASP A 451 -10.39 -3.24 15.80
CA ASP A 451 -9.13 -2.63 16.21
C ASP A 451 -7.97 -3.27 15.42
N PRO A 452 -7.35 -2.58 14.45
CA PRO A 452 -6.27 -3.15 13.64
C PRO A 452 -5.00 -3.42 14.45
N TYR A 453 -4.85 -2.89 15.67
CA TYR A 453 -3.73 -3.23 16.56
C TYR A 453 -3.87 -4.64 17.17
N ILE A 454 -5.08 -5.22 17.17
CA ILE A 454 -5.39 -6.52 17.80
C ILE A 454 -5.89 -7.53 16.76
N ASN A 455 -6.62 -7.09 15.75
CA ASN A 455 -7.15 -7.92 14.68
C ASN A 455 -6.50 -7.52 13.36
N THR A 456 -5.53 -8.33 12.93
CA THR A 456 -4.74 -8.08 11.72
C THR A 456 -5.28 -8.79 10.48
N ASP A 457 -6.28 -9.68 10.65
CA ASP A 457 -6.84 -10.56 9.60
C ASP A 457 -8.30 -10.23 9.24
N CYS A 458 -8.84 -9.12 9.76
CA CYS A 458 -10.20 -8.66 9.53
C CYS A 458 -11.28 -9.72 9.83
N ASP A 459 -11.10 -10.46 10.92
CA ASP A 459 -11.97 -11.58 11.29
C ASP A 459 -11.93 -12.73 10.28
N GLY A 460 -10.73 -13.04 9.79
CA GLY A 460 -10.51 -14.12 8.84
C GLY A 460 -10.80 -13.78 7.38
N LEU A 461 -10.99 -12.49 7.06
CA LEU A 461 -11.16 -12.01 5.67
C LEU A 461 -10.02 -12.44 4.77
N ALA A 462 -8.80 -12.21 5.24
CA ALA A 462 -7.56 -12.43 4.54
C ALA A 462 -6.40 -12.59 5.55
N PRO A 463 -5.26 -13.17 5.14
CA PRO A 463 -4.10 -13.28 5.99
C PRO A 463 -3.63 -11.93 6.55
N ALA A 464 -2.99 -11.98 7.72
CA ALA A 464 -2.62 -10.81 8.48
C ALA A 464 -1.78 -9.82 7.65
N GLY A 465 -2.27 -8.58 7.55
CA GLY A 465 -1.61 -7.49 6.82
C GLY A 465 -2.15 -7.21 5.42
N ASP A 466 -2.97 -8.09 4.84
CA ASP A 466 -3.58 -7.85 3.54
C ASP A 466 -4.44 -6.56 3.56
N ALA A 467 -5.37 -6.48 4.52
CA ALA A 467 -6.36 -5.41 4.62
C ALA A 467 -5.81 -4.02 5.01
N HIS A 468 -4.56 -3.88 5.45
CA HIS A 468 -3.99 -2.58 5.78
C HIS A 468 -2.46 -2.57 5.82
N LEU A 469 -1.88 -1.43 5.41
CA LEU A 469 -0.45 -1.11 5.62
C LEU A 469 -0.23 0.02 6.61
N LEU A 470 -1.25 0.83 6.87
CA LEU A 470 -1.21 1.91 7.84
C LEU A 470 -2.05 1.52 9.06
N TYR A 471 -1.67 2.05 10.21
CA TYR A 471 -2.39 1.90 11.47
C TYR A 471 -3.00 3.24 11.91
N PRO A 472 -4.16 3.22 12.59
CA PRO A 472 -4.87 4.41 13.05
C PRO A 472 -4.25 4.96 14.34
N GLY A 473 -3.08 5.59 14.20
CA GLY A 473 -2.35 6.18 15.32
C GLY A 473 -3.12 7.29 16.03
N GLN A 474 -2.65 7.62 17.23
CA GLN A 474 -3.31 8.55 18.12
C GLN A 474 -3.52 9.94 17.48
N GLY A 475 -4.68 10.56 17.77
CA GLY A 475 -5.00 11.90 17.27
C GLY A 475 -5.23 11.98 15.76
N GLY A 476 -5.44 10.85 15.08
CA GLY A 476 -5.64 10.84 13.63
C GLY A 476 -4.34 10.84 12.82
N THR A 477 -3.19 10.57 13.47
CA THR A 477 -1.89 10.51 12.79
C THR A 477 -1.62 9.08 12.36
N PRO A 478 -1.44 8.76 11.07
CA PRO A 478 -1.16 7.39 10.64
C PRO A 478 0.20 6.89 11.13
N GLU A 479 0.26 5.64 11.57
CA GLU A 479 1.50 4.91 11.83
C GLU A 479 1.82 3.99 10.64
N GLU A 480 3.11 3.90 10.29
CA GLU A 480 3.58 3.06 9.18
C GLU A 480 3.80 1.62 9.64
N SER A 481 3.66 0.68 8.72
CA SER A 481 4.18 -0.68 8.89
C SER A 481 5.58 -0.81 8.27
N ILE A 482 6.33 -1.82 8.72
CA ILE A 482 7.53 -2.30 8.04
C ILE A 482 7.21 -2.63 6.57
N ARG A 483 6.03 -3.20 6.32
CA ARG A 483 5.58 -3.61 4.97
C ARG A 483 5.38 -2.43 4.03
N MET A 484 4.87 -1.30 4.54
CA MET A 484 4.80 -0.05 3.77
C MET A 484 6.20 0.40 3.32
N MET A 485 7.21 0.24 4.17
CA MET A 485 8.59 0.58 3.82
C MET A 485 9.19 -0.39 2.80
N HIS A 486 8.95 -1.70 2.93
CA HIS A 486 9.38 -2.69 1.93
C HIS A 486 8.71 -2.44 0.57
N PHE A 487 7.44 -2.06 0.57
CA PHE A 487 6.71 -1.69 -0.64
C PHE A 487 7.29 -0.42 -1.29
N LEU A 488 7.57 0.64 -0.50
CA LEU A 488 8.28 1.81 -1.02
C LEU A 488 9.64 1.43 -1.63
N GLN A 489 10.40 0.55 -0.99
CA GLN A 489 11.70 0.10 -1.52
C GLN A 489 11.55 -0.65 -2.85
N ALA A 490 10.48 -1.45 -3.04
CA ALA A 490 10.16 -2.05 -4.34
C ALA A 490 9.95 -0.98 -5.42
N LEU A 491 9.19 0.09 -5.11
CA LEU A 491 8.94 1.20 -6.04
C LEU A 491 10.20 2.01 -6.35
N GLN A 492 11.10 2.16 -5.37
CA GLN A 492 12.41 2.82 -5.57
C GLN A 492 13.33 1.98 -6.47
N ASP A 493 13.36 0.66 -6.26
CA ASP A 493 14.11 -0.26 -7.11
C ASP A 493 13.61 -0.22 -8.56
N LEU A 494 12.28 -0.25 -8.77
CA LEU A 494 11.66 -0.09 -10.09
C LEU A 494 12.14 1.20 -10.79
N ARG A 495 12.05 2.35 -10.10
CA ARG A 495 12.49 3.65 -10.63
C ARG A 495 13.98 3.66 -11.00
N ALA A 496 14.81 2.96 -10.24
CA ALA A 496 16.23 2.85 -10.56
C ALA A 496 16.50 1.93 -11.76
N LEU A 497 15.76 0.83 -11.89
CA LEU A 497 15.82 -0.05 -13.07
C LEU A 497 15.37 0.73 -14.33
N GLU A 498 14.30 1.52 -14.25
CA GLU A 498 13.86 2.40 -15.34
C GLU A 498 14.89 3.48 -15.69
N ALA A 499 15.59 4.03 -14.69
CA ALA A 499 16.68 4.98 -14.92
C ALA A 499 17.85 4.30 -15.65
N LEU A 500 18.17 3.07 -15.27
CA LEU A 500 19.25 2.31 -15.88
C LEU A 500 18.89 1.89 -17.31
N GLU A 501 17.64 1.52 -17.58
CA GLU A 501 17.15 1.21 -18.92
C GLU A 501 17.38 2.39 -19.88
N LYS A 502 17.07 3.62 -19.44
CA LYS A 502 17.32 4.83 -20.25
C LYS A 502 18.80 5.02 -20.59
N LYS A 503 19.70 4.54 -19.74
CA LYS A 503 21.15 4.71 -19.88
C LYS A 503 21.80 3.58 -20.69
N ALA A 504 21.41 2.34 -20.43
CA ALA A 504 22.11 1.15 -20.89
C ALA A 504 21.26 0.20 -21.75
N GLY A 505 19.98 0.50 -21.94
CA GLY A 505 19.03 -0.37 -22.63
C GLY A 505 18.48 -1.50 -21.75
N ARG A 506 17.33 -2.04 -22.15
CA ARG A 506 16.57 -3.04 -21.39
C ARG A 506 17.32 -4.36 -21.23
N ASP A 507 17.95 -4.85 -22.30
CA ASP A 507 18.70 -6.12 -22.28
C ASP A 507 19.76 -6.12 -21.18
N ARG A 508 20.48 -5.00 -21.04
CA ARG A 508 21.49 -4.85 -19.99
C ARG A 508 20.90 -4.86 -18.58
N VAL A 509 19.73 -4.27 -18.39
CA VAL A 509 19.04 -4.30 -17.09
C VAL A 509 18.60 -5.72 -16.74
N LEU A 510 18.04 -6.46 -17.71
CA LEU A 510 17.63 -7.85 -17.53
C LEU A 510 18.83 -8.75 -17.20
N GLU A 511 19.97 -8.58 -17.89
CA GLU A 511 21.22 -9.25 -17.53
C GLU A 511 21.64 -9.00 -16.07
N ILE A 512 21.53 -7.75 -15.59
CA ILE A 512 21.88 -7.38 -14.21
C ILE A 512 20.93 -8.01 -13.20
N ILE A 513 19.63 -8.04 -13.50
CA ILE A 513 18.61 -8.69 -12.67
C ILE A 513 18.88 -10.19 -12.57
N HIS A 514 19.13 -10.85 -13.70
CA HIS A 514 19.32 -12.31 -13.74
C HIS A 514 20.74 -12.77 -13.36
N HIS A 515 21.67 -11.83 -13.14
CA HIS A 515 23.05 -12.16 -12.79
C HIS A 515 23.13 -13.02 -11.53
N GLY A 516 23.73 -14.22 -11.68
CA GLY A 516 23.93 -15.18 -10.60
C GLY A 516 22.71 -16.04 -10.27
N LEU A 517 21.61 -15.93 -11.04
CA LEU A 517 20.45 -16.80 -10.89
C LEU A 517 20.58 -18.05 -11.75
N ALA A 518 20.17 -19.19 -11.21
CA ALA A 518 20.09 -20.44 -11.96
C ALA A 518 18.92 -20.47 -12.97
N TYR A 519 17.96 -19.57 -12.83
CA TYR A 519 16.77 -19.46 -13.64
C TYR A 519 16.40 -17.98 -13.87
N PRO A 520 15.69 -17.63 -14.96
CA PRO A 520 15.14 -16.30 -15.13
C PRO A 520 14.14 -15.98 -14.03
N LEU A 521 14.34 -14.85 -13.35
CA LEU A 521 13.40 -14.32 -12.36
C LEU A 521 12.04 -14.09 -13.02
N ASN A 522 10.99 -14.62 -12.41
CA ASN A 522 9.60 -14.43 -12.84
C ASN A 522 8.68 -14.14 -11.64
N LEU A 523 7.37 -14.20 -11.83
CA LEU A 523 6.37 -13.88 -10.81
C LEU A 523 6.37 -14.81 -9.58
N THR A 524 6.80 -16.06 -9.74
CA THR A 524 6.78 -17.08 -8.68
C THR A 524 8.15 -17.66 -8.34
N GLU A 525 9.11 -17.55 -9.25
CA GLU A 525 10.47 -18.04 -9.07
C GLU A 525 11.44 -16.85 -8.96
N TYR A 526 11.91 -16.62 -7.75
CA TYR A 526 12.85 -15.56 -7.41
C TYR A 526 13.59 -15.90 -6.11
N PRO A 527 14.77 -15.32 -5.85
CA PRO A 527 15.47 -15.52 -4.59
C PRO A 527 14.72 -14.85 -3.44
N SER A 528 14.39 -15.62 -2.41
CA SER A 528 13.93 -15.07 -1.13
C SER A 528 15.14 -14.78 -0.22
N ASP A 529 16.10 -14.00 -0.73
CA ASP A 529 17.38 -13.72 -0.09
C ASP A 529 17.64 -12.21 0.00
N GLU A 530 17.90 -11.74 1.21
CA GLU A 530 18.23 -10.35 1.51
C GLU A 530 19.54 -9.90 0.87
N ALA A 531 20.60 -10.71 0.95
CA ALA A 531 21.91 -10.38 0.38
C ALA A 531 21.83 -10.30 -1.15
N TRP A 532 21.05 -11.17 -1.78
CA TRP A 532 20.84 -11.10 -3.23
C TRP A 532 20.16 -9.78 -3.65
N LEU A 533 19.10 -9.35 -2.97
CA LEU A 533 18.40 -8.09 -3.28
C LEU A 533 19.28 -6.86 -3.05
N LEU A 534 19.98 -6.81 -1.91
CA LEU A 534 20.91 -5.71 -1.62
C LEU A 534 22.06 -5.69 -2.64
N GLY A 535 22.59 -6.85 -3.00
CA GLY A 535 23.58 -7.00 -4.06
C GLY A 535 23.07 -6.56 -5.43
N LEU A 536 21.82 -6.90 -5.80
CA LEU A 536 21.18 -6.41 -7.02
C LEU A 536 21.09 -4.89 -7.02
N ARG A 537 20.57 -4.30 -5.93
CA ARG A 537 20.48 -2.85 -5.79
C ARG A 537 21.84 -2.18 -5.95
N HIS A 538 22.88 -2.76 -5.35
CA HIS A 538 24.25 -2.30 -5.48
C HIS A 538 24.77 -2.36 -6.93
N ARG A 539 24.53 -3.46 -7.66
CA ARG A 539 24.91 -3.58 -9.08
C ARG A 539 24.22 -2.52 -9.94
N VAL A 540 22.93 -2.29 -9.72
CA VAL A 540 22.16 -1.22 -10.40
C VAL A 540 22.76 0.15 -10.11
N ASN A 541 23.06 0.43 -8.83
CA ASN A 541 23.68 1.67 -8.40
C ASN A 541 25.04 1.91 -9.08
N LEU A 542 25.92 0.92 -9.11
CA LEU A 542 27.21 1.01 -9.80
C LEU A 542 27.04 1.29 -11.31
N ALA A 543 26.11 0.61 -11.97
CA ALA A 543 25.86 0.80 -13.40
C ALA A 543 25.30 2.21 -13.70
N LEU A 544 24.45 2.75 -12.81
CA LEU A 544 23.92 4.10 -12.91
C LEU A 544 25.01 5.17 -12.75
N THR A 545 26.02 4.93 -11.90
CA THR A 545 27.10 5.90 -11.64
C THR A 545 28.37 5.67 -12.48
N ALA A 546 28.46 4.58 -13.25
CA ALA A 546 29.57 4.36 -14.17
C ALA A 546 29.59 5.43 -15.27
N ASN A 547 30.76 5.96 -15.64
CA ASN A 547 30.86 6.98 -16.69
C ASN A 547 30.56 6.43 -18.09
#